data_AF-A0A2V7E9B3-F1
#
_entry.id   AF-A0A2V7E9B3-F1
#
_cell.length_a   1.000
_cell.length_b   1.000
_cell.length_c   1.000
_cell.angle_alpha   90.00
_cell.angle_beta   90.00
_cell.angle_gamma   90.00
#
_symmetry.space_group_name_H-M   'P 1'
#
loop_
_entity.id
_entity.type
_entity.pdbx_description
1 polymer ?
#
loop_
_entity_poly.entity_id
_entity_poly.type
_entity_poly.pdbx_seq_one_letter_code
_entity_poly.pdbx_strand_id
1 'polypeptide(L)'
;MISKPSVITALSCIVLLPGLTAPGRLRAQTPNQWVVPAGFHVTVFADSVGNAREMALGPRGTVFVGSWIGKVYAVIDRNGDHKADRVVVIASGLDQP
;
A
#
# COMPACT_ATOMS: atom_id res chain seq x y z
N MET A 1 -3.87 19.38 -72.90
CA MET A 1 -3.09 20.02 -71.82
C MET A 1 -3.23 19.18 -70.55
N ILE A 2 -2.13 18.49 -70.23
CA ILE A 2 -1.62 17.91 -68.97
C ILE A 2 -2.46 17.85 -67.67
N SER A 3 -2.30 16.69 -67.01
CA SER A 3 -2.47 16.32 -65.57
C SER A 3 -3.81 15.66 -65.21
N LYS A 4 -3.88 14.48 -64.58
CA LYS A 4 -2.99 13.79 -63.61
C LYS A 4 -3.11 12.25 -63.71
N PRO A 5 -2.05 11.49 -63.38
CA PRO A 5 -2.12 10.04 -63.28
C PRO A 5 -2.24 9.53 -61.82
N SER A 6 -2.54 8.23 -61.73
CA SER A 6 -2.08 7.28 -60.71
C SER A 6 -2.91 7.07 -59.44
N VAL A 7 -3.63 5.96 -59.50
CA VAL A 7 -3.85 4.97 -58.42
C VAL A 7 -2.58 4.80 -57.56
N ILE A 8 -2.70 5.00 -56.25
CA ILE A 8 -1.75 4.49 -55.24
C ILE A 8 -2.56 3.88 -54.09
N THR A 9 -2.61 2.56 -54.13
CA THR A 9 -2.54 1.56 -53.06
C THR A 9 -2.71 2.02 -51.61
N ALA A 10 -3.65 1.35 -50.93
CA ALA A 10 -3.85 1.30 -49.49
C ALA A 10 -2.56 1.06 -48.70
N LEU A 11 -2.34 1.83 -47.64
CA LEU A 11 -1.48 1.44 -46.53
C LEU A 11 -2.24 1.70 -45.21
N SER A 12 -2.89 0.64 -44.73
CA SER A 12 -3.30 0.50 -43.34
C SER A 12 -2.05 0.59 -42.48
N CYS A 13 -1.91 1.66 -41.71
CA CYS A 13 -0.92 1.73 -40.63
C CYS A 13 -1.70 1.66 -39.32
N ILE A 14 -1.99 0.41 -38.91
CA ILE A 14 -2.42 0.08 -37.55
C ILE A 14 -1.34 0.62 -36.62
N VAL A 15 -1.67 1.65 -35.85
CA VAL A 15 -0.82 2.11 -34.76
C VAL A 15 -0.85 1.03 -33.68
N LEU A 16 0.12 0.12 -33.70
CA LEU A 16 0.46 -0.71 -32.54
C LEU A 16 0.93 0.24 -31.45
N LEU A 17 0.08 0.51 -30.46
CA LEU A 17 0.52 1.03 -29.16
C LEU A 17 1.21 -0.14 -28.44
N PRO A 18 2.54 -0.13 -28.27
CA PRO A 18 3.20 -1.12 -27.45
C PRO A 18 2.76 -0.89 -26.02
N GLY A 19 2.28 -1.95 -25.38
CA GLY A 19 1.77 -1.95 -24.02
C GLY A 19 2.69 -1.19 -23.06
N LEU A 20 2.16 -0.16 -22.43
CA LEU A 20 2.76 0.50 -21.29
C LEU A 20 2.38 -0.26 -20.01
N THR A 21 2.71 -1.55 -19.93
CA THR A 21 2.70 -2.27 -18.65
C THR A 21 4.03 -2.04 -17.96
N ALA A 22 4.27 -0.79 -17.53
CA ALA A 22 5.29 -0.55 -16.53
C ALA A 22 4.78 -1.18 -15.22
N PRO A 23 5.43 -2.20 -14.64
CA PRO A 23 5.13 -2.57 -13.27
C PRO A 23 5.48 -1.36 -12.42
N GLY A 24 4.46 -0.64 -11.96
CA GLY A 24 4.64 0.44 -11.01
C GLY A 24 5.41 -0.12 -9.82
N ARG A 25 6.66 0.32 -9.65
CA ARG A 25 7.40 0.04 -8.42
C ARG A 25 6.70 0.83 -7.32
N LEU A 26 5.76 0.19 -6.62
CA LEU A 26 5.21 0.71 -5.38
C LEU A 26 6.35 0.72 -4.36
N ARG A 27 7.11 1.83 -4.34
CA ARG A 27 7.92 2.13 -3.16
C ARG A 27 6.94 2.43 -2.04
N ALA A 28 7.18 1.85 -0.87
CA ALA A 28 6.53 2.30 0.36
C ALA A 28 6.74 3.81 0.45
N GLN A 29 5.64 4.57 0.38
CA GLN A 29 5.69 6.02 0.50
C GLN A 29 6.19 6.32 1.91
N THR A 30 7.14 7.26 2.03
CA THR A 30 7.49 7.77 3.36
C THR A 30 6.22 8.29 4.04
N PRO A 31 6.05 8.14 5.38
CA PRO A 31 4.80 8.46 6.11
C PRO A 31 4.18 9.84 5.82
N ASN A 32 4.95 10.74 5.20
CA ASN A 32 4.65 12.13 4.88
C ASN A 32 4.28 12.35 3.40
N GLN A 33 4.27 11.30 2.57
CA GLN A 33 4.05 11.39 1.12
C GLN A 33 2.73 10.73 0.66
N TRP A 34 1.80 10.51 1.58
CA TRP A 34 0.61 9.70 1.31
C TRP A 34 -0.45 10.58 0.66
N VAL A 35 -0.78 10.26 -0.59
CA VAL A 35 -1.87 10.91 -1.31
C VAL A 35 -3.14 10.09 -1.06
N VAL A 36 -4.10 10.69 -0.37
CA VAL A 36 -5.42 10.10 -0.09
C VAL A 36 -6.54 10.96 -0.67
N PRO A 37 -7.72 10.38 -0.94
CA PRO A 37 -8.87 11.16 -1.43
C PRO A 37 -9.24 12.31 -0.47
N ALA A 38 -9.88 13.34 -1.01
CA ALA A 38 -10.37 14.46 -0.20
C ALA A 38 -11.31 13.96 0.91
N GLY A 39 -11.14 14.51 2.12
CA GLY A 39 -11.88 14.10 3.32
C GLY A 39 -11.22 12.98 4.13
N PHE A 40 -10.11 12.41 3.67
CA PHE A 40 -9.32 11.41 4.43
C PHE A 40 -8.04 12.02 5.00
N HIS A 41 -7.60 11.47 6.13
CA HIS A 41 -6.32 11.78 6.76
C HIS A 41 -5.64 10.49 7.20
N VAL A 42 -4.31 10.45 7.11
CA VAL A 42 -3.53 9.29 7.55
C VAL A 42 -2.39 9.74 8.45
N THR A 43 -2.26 9.05 9.58
CA THR A 43 -1.19 9.26 10.55
C THR A 43 -0.62 7.92 10.98
N VAL A 44 0.60 7.95 11.52
CA VAL A 44 1.18 6.79 12.19
C VAL A 44 0.41 6.52 13.48
N PHE A 45 -0.17 5.32 13.58
CA PHE A 45 -0.82 4.83 14.80
C PHE A 45 0.21 4.28 15.80
N ALA A 46 1.14 3.44 15.31
CA ALA A 46 2.28 2.90 16.06
C ALA A 46 3.44 2.62 15.10
N ASP A 47 4.67 2.84 15.55
CA ASP A 47 5.92 2.56 14.79
C ASP A 47 6.81 1.49 15.44
N SER A 48 6.48 1.10 16.67
CA SER A 48 7.29 0.23 17.51
C SER A 48 6.96 -1.26 17.35
N VAL A 49 6.39 -1.65 16.21
CA VAL A 49 6.09 -3.04 15.85
C VAL A 49 7.04 -3.48 14.74
N GLY A 50 8.09 -4.21 15.12
CA GLY A 50 9.09 -4.70 14.16
C GLY A 50 8.49 -5.74 13.22
N ASN A 51 8.61 -5.51 11.91
CA ASN A 51 8.10 -6.42 10.85
C ASN A 51 6.61 -6.79 11.02
N ALA A 52 5.78 -5.80 11.36
CA ALA A 52 4.33 -5.95 11.51
C ALA A 52 3.67 -6.66 10.32
N ARG A 53 2.72 -7.54 10.62
CA ARG A 53 1.95 -8.32 9.64
C ARG A 53 0.45 -8.26 9.95
N GLU A 54 -0.21 -9.40 10.07
CA GLU A 54 -1.65 -9.51 10.25
C GLU A 54 -2.10 -8.71 11.48
N MET A 55 -3.27 -8.08 11.38
CA MET A 55 -3.83 -7.27 12.46
C MET A 55 -5.28 -7.68 12.74
N ALA A 56 -5.64 -7.71 14.02
CA ALA A 56 -7.02 -7.92 14.46
C ALA A 56 -7.41 -6.88 15.51
N LEU A 57 -8.60 -6.29 15.35
CA LEU A 57 -9.14 -5.36 16.34
C LEU A 57 -9.78 -6.15 17.49
N GLY A 58 -9.29 -5.89 18.70
CA GLY A 58 -9.79 -6.46 19.94
C GLY A 58 -10.72 -5.54 20.71
N PRO A 59 -11.17 -5.99 21.89
CA PRO A 59 -11.94 -5.16 22.81
C PRO A 59 -11.20 -3.88 23.19
N ARG A 60 -11.95 -2.81 23.47
CA ARG A 60 -11.43 -1.50 23.90
C ARG A 60 -10.39 -0.90 22.95
N GLY A 61 -10.51 -1.17 21.64
CA GLY A 61 -9.64 -0.58 20.62
C GLY A 61 -8.20 -1.12 20.60
N THR A 62 -7.89 -2.18 21.35
CA THR A 62 -6.57 -2.80 21.28
C THR A 62 -6.38 -3.47 19.93
N VAL A 63 -5.32 -3.14 19.21
CA VAL A 63 -4.97 -3.81 17.95
C VAL A 63 -3.94 -4.89 18.25
N PHE A 64 -4.26 -6.13 17.93
CA PHE A 64 -3.31 -7.24 17.97
C PHE A 64 -2.58 -7.32 16.65
N VAL A 65 -1.25 -7.41 16.69
CA VAL A 65 -0.41 -7.37 15.48
C VAL A 65 0.57 -8.53 15.50
N GLY A 66 0.47 -9.40 14.50
CA GLY A 66 1.46 -10.44 14.19
C GLY A 66 2.75 -9.84 13.65
N SER A 67 3.83 -10.60 13.63
CA SER A 67 5.07 -10.15 13.03
C SER A 67 5.97 -11.31 12.63
N TRP A 68 6.68 -11.12 11.53
CA TRP A 68 7.62 -12.10 10.97
C TRP A 68 8.80 -12.48 11.88
N ILE A 69 9.01 -11.76 12.98
CA ILE A 69 10.01 -12.13 14.00
C ILE A 69 9.44 -13.03 15.10
N GLY A 70 8.33 -13.71 14.84
CA GLY A 70 7.76 -14.73 15.72
C GLY A 70 7.10 -14.16 16.98
N LYS A 71 6.50 -12.98 16.88
CA LYS A 71 5.88 -12.25 18.01
C LYS A 71 4.50 -11.75 17.67
N VAL A 72 3.62 -11.74 18.67
CA VAL A 72 2.35 -11.01 18.64
C VAL A 72 2.42 -9.85 19.63
N TYR A 73 2.03 -8.68 19.15
CA TYR A 73 1.98 -7.44 19.91
C TYR A 73 0.54 -7.05 20.22
N ALA A 74 0.29 -6.52 21.43
CA ALA A 74 -0.88 -5.72 21.74
C ALA A 74 -0.52 -4.24 21.65
N VAL A 75 -1.17 -3.52 20.73
CA VAL A 75 -1.03 -2.09 20.51
C VAL A 75 -2.25 -1.40 21.13
N ILE A 76 -2.02 -0.59 22.15
CA ILE A 76 -3.06 -0.10 23.06
C ILE A 76 -3.13 1.43 22.96
N ASP A 77 -4.32 1.93 22.65
CA ASP A 77 -4.74 3.33 22.79
C ASP A 77 -5.72 3.40 23.97
N ARG A 78 -5.37 4.11 25.05
CA ARG A 78 -6.19 4.24 26.27
C ARG A 78 -7.06 5.49 26.27
N ASN A 79 -6.63 6.53 25.56
CA ASN A 79 -7.29 7.84 25.59
C ASN A 79 -8.23 8.04 24.39
N GLY A 80 -8.22 7.13 23.42
CA GLY A 80 -9.06 7.15 22.23
C GLY A 80 -8.65 8.23 21.23
N ASP A 81 -7.41 8.72 21.28
CA ASP A 81 -6.91 9.76 20.36
C ASP A 81 -6.39 9.20 19.03
N HIS A 82 -6.55 7.88 18.82
CA HIS A 82 -6.08 7.16 17.65
C HIS A 82 -4.56 7.22 17.49
N LYS A 83 -3.83 7.20 18.60
CA LYS A 83 -2.39 6.94 18.69
C LYS A 83 -2.13 5.89 19.76
N ALA A 84 -1.17 5.00 19.50
CA ALA A 84 -0.83 3.98 20.47
C ALA A 84 -0.04 4.57 21.65
N ASP A 85 -0.59 4.43 22.85
CA ASP A 85 0.11 4.74 24.10
C ASP A 85 1.14 3.68 24.48
N ARG A 86 0.91 2.43 24.05
CA ARG A 86 1.76 1.31 24.43
C ARG A 86 1.73 0.19 23.39
N VAL A 87 2.90 -0.40 23.17
CA VAL A 87 3.08 -1.64 22.41
C VAL A 87 3.68 -2.68 23.35
N VAL A 88 3.01 -3.81 23.53
CA VAL A 88 3.44 -4.89 24.45
C VAL A 88 3.52 -6.20 23.69
N VAL A 89 4.60 -6.97 23.87
CA VAL A 89 4.66 -8.35 23.35
C VAL A 89 3.81 -9.24 24.25
N ILE A 90 2.83 -9.95 23.66
CA ILE A 90 1.92 -10.84 24.39
C ILE A 90 2.13 -12.33 24.07
N ALA A 91 2.82 -12.61 22.96
CA ALA A 91 3.29 -13.96 22.63
C ALA A 91 4.61 -13.86 21.84
N SER A 92 5.45 -14.88 21.96
CA SER A 92 6.76 -14.94 21.31
C SER A 92 7.18 -16.38 21.01
N GLY A 93 8.13 -16.57 20.08
CA GLY A 93 8.61 -17.89 19.68
C GLY A 93 7.65 -18.62 18.74
N LEU A 94 6.79 -17.87 18.06
CA LEU A 94 5.83 -18.39 17.10
C LEU A 94 6.44 -18.48 15.69
N ASP A 95 5.91 -19.35 14.85
CA ASP A 95 6.31 -19.47 13.45
C ASP A 95 5.58 -18.41 12.60
N GLN A 96 6.23 -17.26 12.43
CA GLN A 96 5.78 -16.13 11.59
C GLN A 96 4.26 -15.82 11.66
N PRO A 97 3.72 -15.50 12.86
CA PRO A 97 2.31 -15.17 13.07
C PRO A 97 1.93 -13.76 12.60
#